data_AF-A0AAW4QHV9-F1
#
_entry.id   AF-A0AAW4QHV9-F1
#
_cell.length_a   1.000
_cell.length_b   1.000
_cell.length_c   1.000
_cell.angle_alpha   90.00
_cell.angle_beta   90.00
_cell.angle_gamma   90.00
#
_symmetry.space_group_name_H-M   'P 1'
#
loop_
_entity.id
_entity.type
_entity.pdbx_description
1 polymer ?
#
loop_
_entity_poly.entity_id
_entity_poly.type
_entity_poly.pdbx_seq_one_letter_code
_entity_poly.pdbx_strand_id
1 'polypeptide(L)' 'MEKETSNKLGFLSILIIIFVIAKLFRLIRWSWLLVFAPTLIGIGLWILIMLVAIVIAAVSGE' A
#
# COMPACT_ATOMS: atom_id res chain seq x y z
N MET A 1 19.11 -25.55 3.41
CA MET A 1 18.68 -24.43 2.56
C MET A 1 18.02 -23.41 3.47
N GLU A 2 18.84 -22.54 4.07
CA GLU A 2 18.40 -21.55 5.04
C GLU A 2 17.50 -20.52 4.33
N LYS A 3 16.25 -20.41 4.80
CA LYS A 3 15.32 -19.39 4.32
C LYS A 3 15.68 -18.09 5.01
N GLU A 4 16.62 -17.37 4.40
CA GLU A 4 16.87 -15.95 4.66
C GLU A 4 15.55 -15.21 4.44
N THR A 5 14.72 -15.17 5.48
CA THR A 5 13.50 -14.37 5.53
C THR A 5 13.99 -12.95 5.73
N SER A 6 14.52 -12.36 4.66
CA SER A 6 14.82 -10.94 4.62
C SER A 6 13.51 -10.25 4.96
N ASN A 7 13.40 -9.77 6.19
CA ASN A 7 12.39 -8.84 6.64
C ASN A 7 12.59 -7.54 5.84
N LYS A 8 12.24 -7.58 4.56
CA LYS A 8 12.04 -6.40 3.74
C LYS A 8 10.82 -5.75 4.36
N LEU A 9 11.05 -4.84 5.30
CA LEU A 9 10.11 -3.75 5.56
C LEU A 9 9.67 -3.28 4.18
N GLY A 10 8.42 -3.62 3.81
CA GLY A 10 7.94 -3.41 2.46
C GLY A 10 8.19 -1.96 2.09
N PHE A 11 8.59 -1.69 0.85
CA PHE A 11 8.86 -0.33 0.37
C PHE A 11 7.74 0.67 0.75
N LEU A 12 6.50 0.20 0.75
CA LEU A 12 5.32 0.94 1.24
C LEU A 12 5.44 1.36 2.71
N SER A 13 5.93 0.48 3.59
CA SER A 13 6.13 0.76 5.02
C SER A 13 7.14 1.89 5.23
N ILE A 14 8.24 1.87 4.46
CA ILE A 14 9.26 2.93 4.49
C ILE A 14 8.67 4.25 4.00
N LEU A 15 7.89 4.24 2.90
CA LEU A 15 7.20 5.43 2.39
C LEU A 15 6.21 6.01 3.41
N ILE A 16 5.43 5.17 4.08
CA ILE A 16 4.49 5.58 5.13
C ILE A 16 5.25 6.26 6.27
N ILE A 17 6.32 5.65 6.76
CA ILE A 17 7.15 6.21 7.84
C ILE A 17 7.71 7.57 7.43
N ILE A 18 8.26 7.71 6.22
CA ILE A 18 8.79 8.99 5.73
C ILE A 18 7.68 10.07 5.66
N PHE A 19 6.50 9.73 5.14
CA PHE A 19 5.37 10.66 5.07
C PHE A 19 4.88 11.07 6.47
N VAL A 20 4.79 10.12 7.40
CA VAL A 20 4.40 10.37 8.79
C VAL A 20 5.40 11.30 9.47
N ILE A 21 6.70 11.03 9.34
CA ILE A 21 7.76 11.89 9.89
C ILE A 21 7.69 13.29 9.26
N ALA A 22 7.57 13.41 7.94
CA ALA A 22 7.43 14.69 7.25
C ALA A 22 6.20 15.50 7.75
N LYS A 23 5.09 14.81 8.07
CA LYS A 23 3.91 15.45 8.66
C LYS A 23 4.15 15.94 10.09
N LEU A 24 4.81 15.13 10.93
CA LEU A 24 5.11 15.48 12.33
C LEU A 24 6.05 16.69 12.42
N PHE A 25 7.03 16.77 11.53
CA PHE A 25 7.92 17.93 11.38
C PHE A 25 7.26 19.11 10.66
N ARG A 26 5.95 19.01 10.35
CA ARG A 26 5.15 20.08 9.74
C ARG A 26 5.70 20.57 8.39
N LEU A 27 6.53 19.77 7.72
CA LEU A 27 7.05 20.04 6.36
C LEU A 27 5.91 20.10 5.33
N ILE A 28 4.79 19.45 5.63
CA ILE A 28 3.63 19.35 4.73
C ILE A 28 2.34 19.79 5.47
N ARG A 29 1.67 20.83 4.95
CA ARG A 29 0.40 21.36 5.50
C ARG A 29 -0.84 20.50 5.18
N TRP A 30 -0.65 19.38 4.51
CA TRP A 30 -1.72 18.51 4.00
C TRP A 30 -2.58 17.87 5.10
N SER A 31 -3.81 17.47 4.75
CA SER A 31 -4.66 16.68 5.65
C SER A 31 -4.01 15.34 6.01
N TRP A 32 -4.34 14.83 7.19
CA TRP A 32 -3.82 13.57 7.71
C TRP A 32 -4.07 12.39 6.77
N LEU A 33 -5.19 12.39 6.04
CA LEU A 33 -5.52 11.39 5.02
C LEU A 33 -4.45 11.27 3.90
N LEU A 34 -3.86 12.39 3.46
CA LEU A 34 -2.84 12.36 2.42
C LEU A 34 -1.48 11.84 2.93
N VAL A 35 -1.27 11.82 4.25
CA VAL A 35 -0.10 11.18 4.87
C VAL A 35 -0.16 9.66 4.68
N PHE A 36 -1.38 9.11 4.58
CA PHE A 36 -1.65 7.71 4.25
C PHE A 36 -1.84 7.48 2.76
N ALA A 37 -1.53 8.45 1.88
CA ALA A 37 -1.54 8.24 0.44
C ALA A 37 -0.82 6.95 0.00
N PRO A 38 0.39 6.62 0.49
CA PRO A 38 1.03 5.34 0.15
C PRO A 38 0.23 4.11 0.58
N THR A 39 -0.43 4.15 1.74
CA THR A 39 -1.34 3.07 2.21
C THR A 39 -2.62 2.99 1.38
N LEU A 40 -3.23 4.14 1.08
CA LEU A 40 -4.44 4.26 0.27
C LEU A 40 -4.23 3.73 -1.15
N ILE A 41 -3.08 4.04 -1.76
CA ILE A 41 -2.68 3.49 -3.06
C ILE A 41 -2.49 1.98 -2.97
N GLY A 42 -1.83 1.49 -1.92
CA GLY A 42 -1.67 0.05 -1.68
C GLY A 42 -3.00 -0.68 -1.56
N ILE A 43 -3.92 -0.17 -0.74
CA ILE A 43 -5.26 -0.74 -0.54
C ILE A 43 -6.08 -0.65 -1.83
N GLY A 44 -6.07 0.50 -2.51
CA GLY A 44 -6.81 0.71 -3.75
C GLY A 44 -6.35 -0.24 -4.86
N LEU A 45 -5.04 -0.44 -5.00
CA LEU A 45 -4.49 -1.41 -5.94
C LEU A 45 -4.89 -2.85 -5.58
N TRP A 46 -4.88 -3.18 -4.29
CA TRP A 46 -5.30 -4.51 -3.82
C TRP A 46 -6.77 -4.80 -4.12
N ILE A 47 -7.66 -3.83 -3.86
CA ILE A 47 -9.08 -3.89 -4.19
C ILE A 47 -9.27 -4.02 -5.71
N LEU A 48 -8.52 -3.25 -6.51
CA LEU A 48 -8.60 -3.31 -7.96
C LEU A 48 -8.21 -4.69 -8.49
N ILE A 49 -7.11 -5.26 -8.00
CA ILE A 49 -6.67 -6.61 -8.38
C ILE A 49 -7.72 -7.65 -7.99
N MET A 50 -8.28 -7.54 -6.78
CA MET A 50 -9.32 -8.45 -6.30
C MET A 50 -10.60 -8.36 -7.15
N LEU A 51 -11.02 -7.14 -7.52
CA LEU A 51 -12.16 -6.92 -8.41
C LEU A 51 -11.92 -7.57 -9.78
N VAL A 52 -10.76 -7.35 -10.37
CA VAL A 52 -10.39 -7.95 -11.67
C VAL A 52 -10.36 -9.48 -11.56
N ALA A 53 -9.79 -10.04 -10.49
CA ALA A 53 -9.77 -11.48 -10.26
C ALA A 53 -11.19 -12.06 -10.15
N ILE A 54 -12.10 -11.38 -9.45
CA ILE A 54 -13.51 -11.79 -9.35
C ILE A 54 -14.17 -11.77 -10.72
N VAL A 55 -13.98 -10.73 -11.53
CA VAL A 55 -14.56 -10.63 -12.88
C VAL A 55 -14.03 -11.74 -13.78
N ILE A 56 -12.73 -12.03 -13.75
CA ILE A 56 -12.14 -13.12 -14.54
C ILE A 56 -12.67 -14.47 -14.07
N ALA A 57 -12.76 -14.69 -12.76
CA ALA A 57 -13.29 -15.95 -12.21
C ALA A 57 -14.76 -16.14 -12.58
N ALA A 58 -15.57 -15.07 -12.59
CA ALA A 58 -16.96 -15.12 -13.01
C ALA A 58 -17.08 -15.44 -14.51
N VAL A 59 -16.31 -14.77 -15.38
CA VAL A 59 -16.40 -14.99 -16.84
C VAL A 59 -15.81 -16.32 -17.30
N SER A 60 -14.84 -16.86 -16.55
CA SER A 60 -14.13 -18.09 -16.91
C SER A 60 -14.75 -19.34 -16.25
N GLY A 61 -15.72 -19.15 -15.35
CA GLY A 61 -16.50 -20.21 -14.73
C GLY A 61 -17.80 -20.55 -15.49
N GLU A 62 -18.08 -19.85 -16.58
CA GLU A 62 -19.11 -20.17 -17.59
C GLU A 62 -18.55 -21.01 -18.74
#